data_AF-A0A2J8MK21-F1
#
_entry.id   AF-A0A2J8MK21-F1
#
_cell.length_a   1.000
_cell.length_b   1.000
_cell.length_c   1.000
_cell.angle_alpha   90.00
_cell.angle_beta   90.00
_cell.angle_gamma   90.00
#
_symmetry.space_group_name_H-M   'P 1'
#
loop_
_entity.id
_entity.type
_entity.pdbx_description
1 polymer ?
#
loop_
_entity_poly.entity_id
_entity_poly.type
_entity_poly.pdbx_seq_one_letter_code
_entity_poly.pdbx_strand_id
1 'polypeptide(L)'
;MAAAMPLALLVLLLLGPGGWCLAEPPRDSLREELVITPLPSGDVAATFQFRTRWDSELQREGVSHYRLFPKALGQLISKYSLRELHLSFTQGFWRTRYWGPPFLQAPSGAELWVWFQDTVTDVDKSWKELSNVLSGIFCASLNFIDSTNTVTPTASFKPLGLANDTDHYFLRYAVLPREVVCTENLTPWKKLLPCSSKAGLSVLLKADRLFHTSYHSQAVHIRPVCRNARCTSISWELRQTLSVVFDAFITGQGKKDWSLFRMFSRTLTEPCPLASESRVYVDITTYNQPCLCVPRTTRH
;
A
#
# COMPACT_ATOMS: atom_id res chain seq x y z
N MET A 1 -18.84 -26.91 78.12
CA MET A 1 -18.58 -27.69 76.90
C MET A 1 -19.84 -27.69 76.06
N ALA A 2 -19.88 -26.89 75.00
CA ALA A 2 -20.84 -27.00 73.91
C ALA A 2 -20.26 -26.20 72.75
N ALA A 3 -19.76 -26.90 71.75
CA ALA A 3 -19.14 -26.34 70.57
C ALA A 3 -20.23 -25.77 69.63
N ALA A 4 -20.08 -24.52 69.22
CA ALA A 4 -20.89 -23.91 68.18
C ALA A 4 -20.27 -24.21 66.81
N MET A 5 -21.02 -24.92 65.95
CA MET A 5 -20.71 -25.12 64.53
C MET A 5 -20.93 -23.81 63.74
N PRO A 6 -20.04 -23.43 62.80
CA PRO A 6 -20.33 -22.36 61.87
C PRO A 6 -21.06 -22.90 60.62
N LEU A 7 -22.10 -22.16 60.22
CA LEU A 7 -22.90 -22.32 59.01
C LEU A 7 -22.02 -22.16 57.77
N ALA A 8 -21.94 -23.18 56.91
CA ALA A 8 -21.29 -23.08 55.60
C ALA A 8 -22.21 -22.33 54.62
N LEU A 9 -21.82 -21.12 54.22
CA LEU A 9 -22.50 -20.34 53.19
C LEU A 9 -22.02 -20.83 51.81
N LEU A 10 -22.82 -21.64 51.12
CA LEU A 10 -22.53 -22.12 49.77
C LEU A 10 -22.88 -21.01 48.76
N VAL A 11 -21.89 -20.25 48.30
CA VAL A 11 -22.06 -19.30 47.19
C VAL A 11 -22.05 -20.09 45.88
N LEU A 12 -23.23 -20.37 45.33
CA LEU A 12 -23.37 -20.84 43.95
C LEU A 12 -23.00 -19.69 43.00
N LEU A 13 -21.77 -19.72 42.47
CA LEU A 13 -21.40 -18.98 41.27
C LEU A 13 -22.13 -19.61 40.08
N LEU A 14 -23.21 -18.94 39.65
CA LEU A 14 -23.88 -19.19 38.37
C LEU A 14 -22.91 -18.85 37.24
N LEU A 15 -22.08 -19.82 36.85
CA LEU A 15 -21.40 -19.83 35.56
C LEU A 15 -22.45 -20.05 34.47
N GLY A 16 -23.11 -18.95 34.07
CA GLY A 16 -23.86 -18.93 32.82
C GLY A 16 -22.92 -19.24 31.65
N PRO A 17 -23.39 -19.91 30.59
CA PRO A 17 -22.60 -20.14 29.39
C PRO A 17 -22.45 -18.81 28.66
N GLY A 18 -21.50 -17.99 29.14
CA GLY A 18 -20.98 -16.85 28.40
C GLY A 18 -20.25 -17.40 27.20
N GLY A 19 -20.97 -17.61 26.09
CA GLY A 19 -20.38 -17.91 24.80
C GLY A 19 -19.36 -16.83 24.50
N TRP A 20 -18.08 -17.20 24.55
CA TRP A 20 -17.02 -16.38 24.00
C TRP A 20 -17.30 -16.33 22.50
N CYS A 21 -17.99 -15.28 22.04
CA CYS A 21 -17.95 -14.89 20.64
C CYS A 21 -16.51 -14.49 20.34
N LEU A 22 -15.67 -15.48 20.04
CA LEU A 22 -14.46 -15.27 19.25
C LEU A 22 -14.95 -14.77 17.90
N ALA A 23 -15.03 -13.44 17.75
CA ALA A 23 -15.26 -12.83 16.46
C ALA A 23 -14.21 -13.40 15.50
N GLU A 24 -14.67 -14.10 14.47
CA GLU A 24 -13.79 -14.63 13.42
C GLU A 24 -12.97 -13.45 12.88
N PRO A 25 -11.63 -13.59 12.76
CA PRO A 25 -10.80 -12.49 12.28
C PRO A 25 -11.36 -11.99 10.94
N PRO A 26 -11.46 -10.67 10.74
CA PRO A 26 -12.07 -10.14 9.54
C PRO A 26 -11.35 -10.69 8.30
N ARG A 27 -12.12 -11.25 7.35
CA ARG A 27 -11.63 -11.84 6.09
C ARG A 27 -10.77 -10.86 5.28
N ASP A 28 -11.05 -9.57 5.39
CA ASP A 28 -10.29 -8.51 4.74
C ASP A 28 -9.66 -7.60 5.80
N SER A 29 -8.41 -7.22 5.59
CA SER A 29 -7.70 -6.29 6.48
C SER A 29 -7.02 -5.17 5.68
N LEU A 30 -7.16 -3.93 6.14
CA LEU A 30 -6.38 -2.79 5.67
C LEU A 30 -5.37 -2.40 6.76
N ARG A 31 -4.11 -2.17 6.37
CA ARG A 31 -3.08 -1.56 7.22
C ARG A 31 -2.53 -0.31 6.55
N GLU A 32 -2.36 0.75 7.32
CA GLU A 32 -1.82 2.03 6.86
C GLU A 32 -0.54 2.34 7.62
N GLU A 33 0.53 2.68 6.90
CA GLU A 33 1.81 3.04 7.49
C GLU A 33 2.35 4.30 6.82
N LEU A 34 2.86 5.22 7.63
CA LEU A 34 3.62 6.38 7.18
C LEU A 34 4.96 6.38 7.90
N VAL A 35 6.05 6.37 7.14
CA VAL A 35 7.40 6.59 7.65
C VAL A 35 7.86 7.97 7.23
N ILE A 36 8.24 8.79 8.21
CA ILE A 36 8.86 10.09 7.98
C ILE A 36 10.35 9.94 8.28
N THR A 37 11.19 10.24 7.29
CA THR A 37 12.64 10.11 7.38
C THR A 37 13.28 11.47 7.13
N PRO A 38 13.71 12.18 8.20
CA PRO A 38 14.57 13.34 8.08
C PRO A 38 15.92 12.96 7.47
N LEU A 39 16.30 13.61 6.37
CA LEU A 39 17.49 13.27 5.60
C LEU A 39 18.69 14.15 6.01
N PRO A 40 19.95 13.68 5.82
CA PRO A 40 21.14 14.46 6.18
C PRO A 40 21.25 15.82 5.47
N SER A 41 20.68 15.96 4.26
CA SER A 41 20.60 17.24 3.54
C SER A 41 19.71 18.28 4.26
N GLY A 42 18.80 17.83 5.13
CA GLY A 42 17.72 18.61 5.72
C GLY A 42 16.38 18.45 5.00
N ASP A 43 16.36 17.76 3.86
CA ASP A 43 15.14 17.31 3.20
C ASP A 43 14.38 16.33 4.10
N VAL A 44 13.10 16.12 3.83
CA VAL A 44 12.28 15.17 4.59
C VAL A 44 11.58 14.24 3.62
N ALA A 45 11.93 12.95 3.69
CA ALA A 45 11.22 11.91 2.96
C ALA A 45 9.97 11.47 3.74
N ALA A 46 8.89 11.21 3.03
CA ALA A 46 7.70 10.58 3.57
C ALA A 46 7.28 9.42 2.67
N THR A 47 7.24 8.23 3.24
CA THR A 47 6.84 7.00 2.55
C THR A 47 5.58 6.45 3.19
N PHE A 48 4.50 6.47 2.41
CA PHE A 48 3.23 5.84 2.75
C PHE A 48 3.17 4.44 2.17
N GLN A 49 2.63 3.52 2.94
CA GLN A 49 2.35 2.16 2.52
C GLN A 49 0.97 1.76 3.03
N PHE A 50 0.09 1.39 2.10
CA PHE A 50 -1.22 0.83 2.39
C PHE A 50 -1.24 -0.62 1.92
N ARG A 51 -1.62 -1.54 2.80
CA ARG A 51 -1.75 -2.97 2.49
C ARG A 51 -3.17 -3.42 2.72
N THR A 52 -3.86 -3.75 1.62
CA THR A 52 -5.20 -4.32 1.64
C THR A 52 -5.10 -5.80 1.31
N ARG A 53 -5.44 -6.65 2.28
CA ARG A 53 -5.50 -8.09 2.11
C ARG A 53 -6.94 -8.53 1.86
N TRP A 54 -7.11 -9.43 0.90
CA TRP A 54 -8.38 -10.00 0.48
C TRP A 54 -8.32 -11.51 0.56
N ASP A 55 -9.04 -12.09 1.54
CA ASP A 55 -9.10 -13.54 1.74
C ASP A 55 -10.20 -14.14 0.87
N SER A 56 -10.00 -14.10 -0.45
CA SER A 56 -10.87 -14.74 -1.43
C SER A 56 -10.17 -15.84 -2.21
N GLU A 57 -10.90 -16.91 -2.46
CA GLU A 57 -10.50 -18.00 -3.33
C GLU A 57 -11.12 -17.76 -4.70
N LEU A 58 -10.46 -16.93 -5.51
CA LEU A 58 -10.89 -16.58 -6.87
C LEU A 58 -11.29 -17.80 -7.74
N GLN A 59 -10.82 -18.99 -7.39
CA GLN A 59 -11.06 -20.24 -8.11
C GLN A 59 -12.30 -21.03 -7.66
N ARG A 60 -12.93 -20.71 -6.52
CA ARG A 60 -14.02 -21.54 -5.95
C ARG A 60 -15.41 -20.92 -5.96
N GLU A 61 -15.54 -19.60 -6.08
CA GLU A 61 -16.85 -18.93 -6.01
C GLU A 61 -17.11 -18.04 -7.22
N GLY A 62 -18.18 -18.33 -7.98
CA GLY A 62 -18.60 -17.58 -9.16
C GLY A 62 -19.04 -16.13 -8.89
N VAL A 63 -19.18 -15.74 -7.61
CA VAL A 63 -19.45 -14.36 -7.17
C VAL A 63 -18.50 -14.02 -6.03
N SER A 64 -17.44 -13.27 -6.34
CA SER A 64 -16.50 -12.75 -5.35
C SER A 64 -17.03 -11.47 -4.68
N HIS A 65 -17.14 -11.46 -3.35
CA HIS A 65 -17.48 -10.26 -2.59
C HIS A 65 -16.24 -9.41 -2.32
N TYR A 66 -16.33 -8.13 -2.70
CA TYR A 66 -15.27 -7.14 -2.51
C TYR A 66 -15.67 -6.21 -1.36
N ARG A 67 -15.07 -6.39 -0.17
CA ARG A 67 -15.32 -5.49 0.98
C ARG A 67 -14.32 -4.36 1.01
N LEU A 68 -13.03 -4.69 1.13
CA LEU A 68 -11.96 -3.68 1.14
C LEU A 68 -11.18 -3.63 -0.18
N PHE A 69 -11.05 -4.77 -0.86
CA PHE A 69 -10.30 -4.84 -2.10
C PHE A 69 -11.06 -4.16 -3.26
N PRO A 70 -10.41 -3.33 -4.09
CA PRO A 70 -11.07 -2.68 -5.22
C PRO A 70 -11.59 -3.67 -6.25
N LYS A 71 -12.91 -3.69 -6.47
CA LYS A 71 -13.57 -4.55 -7.45
C LYS A 71 -12.94 -4.46 -8.85
N ALA A 72 -12.58 -3.25 -9.30
CA ALA A 72 -11.97 -3.03 -10.60
C ALA A 72 -10.67 -3.83 -10.79
N LEU A 73 -9.82 -3.88 -9.76
CA LEU A 73 -8.58 -4.66 -9.79
C LEU A 73 -8.86 -6.16 -9.65
N GLY A 74 -9.82 -6.56 -8.82
CA GLY A 74 -10.19 -7.97 -8.68
C GLY A 74 -10.72 -8.58 -9.98
N GLN A 75 -11.58 -7.84 -10.68
CA GLN A 75 -12.08 -8.22 -11.99
C GLN A 75 -10.96 -8.28 -13.04
N LEU A 76 -9.99 -7.38 -12.96
CA LEU A 76 -8.83 -7.37 -13.84
C LEU A 76 -7.94 -8.61 -13.63
N ILE A 77 -7.66 -8.99 -12.37
CA ILE A 77 -6.91 -10.21 -12.03
C ILE A 77 -7.60 -11.45 -12.62
N SER A 78 -8.91 -11.57 -12.41
CA SER A 78 -9.68 -12.73 -12.89
C SER A 78 -9.78 -12.76 -14.41
N LYS A 79 -10.09 -11.63 -15.07
CA LYS A 79 -10.28 -11.55 -16.52
C LYS A 79 -9.00 -11.89 -17.30
N TYR A 80 -7.87 -11.35 -16.87
CA TYR A 80 -6.59 -11.53 -17.56
C TYR A 80 -5.75 -12.68 -16.98
N SER A 81 -6.31 -13.46 -16.04
CA SER A 81 -5.61 -14.53 -15.33
C SER A 81 -4.25 -14.08 -14.83
N LEU A 82 -4.22 -12.95 -14.12
CA LEU A 82 -2.99 -12.41 -13.58
C LEU A 82 -2.54 -13.21 -12.37
N ARG A 83 -1.23 -13.35 -12.23
CA ARG A 83 -0.57 -13.86 -11.05
C ARG A 83 -0.02 -12.72 -10.22
N GLU A 84 0.68 -11.77 -10.85
CA GLU A 84 1.19 -10.57 -10.20
C GLU A 84 1.07 -9.36 -11.12
N LEU A 85 0.88 -8.18 -10.56
CA LEU A 85 0.82 -6.92 -11.29
C LEU A 85 1.53 -5.84 -10.50
N HIS A 86 2.44 -5.12 -11.15
CA HIS A 86 3.23 -4.07 -10.54
C HIS A 86 3.26 -2.88 -11.49
N LEU A 87 2.72 -1.76 -11.03
CA LEU A 87 2.67 -0.51 -11.77
C LEU A 87 3.21 0.60 -10.88
N SER A 88 4.19 1.35 -11.37
CA SER A 88 4.71 2.55 -10.70
C SER A 88 4.68 3.76 -11.64
N PHE A 89 4.46 4.93 -11.06
CA PHE A 89 4.57 6.24 -11.71
C PHE A 89 5.49 7.10 -10.86
N THR A 90 6.62 7.50 -11.43
CA THR A 90 7.66 8.22 -10.69
C THR A 90 8.10 9.47 -11.43
N GLN A 91 8.13 10.59 -10.71
CA GLN A 91 8.67 11.86 -11.14
C GLN A 91 9.94 12.15 -10.35
N GLY A 92 11.02 12.42 -11.07
CA GLY A 92 12.33 12.68 -10.50
C GLY A 92 13.17 11.43 -10.29
N PHE A 93 14.33 11.60 -9.67
CA PHE A 93 15.30 10.54 -9.45
C PHE A 93 15.62 10.41 -7.96
N TRP A 94 15.58 9.18 -7.45
CA TRP A 94 15.97 8.93 -6.06
C TRP A 94 17.48 9.10 -5.89
N ARG A 95 17.89 10.12 -5.14
CA ARG A 95 19.30 10.44 -4.94
C ARG A 95 19.91 9.56 -3.85
N THR A 96 20.16 8.29 -4.14
CA THR A 96 20.64 7.27 -3.17
C THR A 96 21.86 7.74 -2.37
N ARG A 97 22.78 8.49 -2.99
CA ARG A 97 23.97 9.02 -2.31
C ARG A 97 23.65 9.98 -1.16
N TYR A 98 22.57 10.76 -1.28
CA TYR A 98 22.18 11.77 -0.29
C TYR A 98 21.03 11.30 0.61
N TRP A 99 20.15 10.45 0.08
CA TRP A 99 18.92 10.02 0.75
C TRP A 99 18.99 8.60 1.31
N GLY A 100 20.07 7.86 1.04
CA GLY A 100 20.19 6.45 1.38
C GLY A 100 19.38 5.55 0.45
N PRO A 101 19.27 4.24 0.74
CA PRO A 101 18.48 3.32 -0.07
C PRO A 101 16.96 3.60 0.09
N PRO A 102 16.17 3.62 -0.99
CA PRO A 102 14.73 3.74 -0.89
C PRO A 102 14.09 2.43 -0.41
N PHE A 103 12.91 2.51 0.23
CA PHE A 103 12.10 1.34 0.58
C PHE A 103 11.66 0.53 -0.65
N LEU A 104 11.35 1.23 -1.73
CA LEU A 104 10.97 0.66 -3.02
C LEU A 104 11.67 1.45 -4.12
N GLN A 105 12.42 0.73 -4.97
CA GLN A 105 13.01 1.30 -6.18
C GLN A 105 11.93 1.41 -7.26
N ALA A 106 11.91 2.55 -7.97
CA ALA A 106 11.06 2.75 -9.14
C ALA A 106 11.78 3.70 -10.11
N PRO A 107 11.83 3.39 -11.42
CA PRO A 107 12.42 4.26 -12.42
C PRO A 107 11.51 5.46 -12.71
N SER A 108 12.08 6.53 -13.25
CA SER A 108 11.30 7.70 -13.69
C SER A 108 10.39 7.34 -14.87
N GLY A 109 9.21 7.96 -14.90
CA GLY A 109 8.15 7.64 -15.85
C GLY A 109 7.19 6.59 -15.31
N ALA A 110 6.60 5.80 -16.19
CA ALA A 110 5.80 4.63 -15.82
C ALA A 110 6.60 3.34 -16.00
N GLU A 111 6.45 2.43 -15.05
CA GLU A 111 6.97 1.07 -15.13
C GLU A 111 5.82 0.10 -14.88
N LEU A 112 5.65 -0.85 -15.79
CA LEU A 112 4.64 -1.89 -15.68
C LEU A 112 5.30 -3.24 -15.89
N TRP A 113 5.11 -4.14 -14.93
CA TRP A 113 5.45 -5.54 -15.11
C TRP A 113 4.43 -6.46 -14.47
N VAL A 114 4.20 -7.58 -15.15
CA VAL A 114 3.08 -8.47 -14.89
C VAL A 114 3.55 -9.90 -15.08
N TRP A 115 3.15 -10.76 -14.15
CA TRP A 115 3.20 -12.20 -14.32
C TRP A 115 1.79 -12.69 -14.62
N PHE A 116 1.63 -13.39 -15.74
CA PHE A 116 0.42 -14.11 -16.08
C PHE A 116 0.42 -15.49 -15.44
N GLN A 117 -0.76 -16.09 -15.31
CA GLN A 117 -0.87 -17.52 -14.97
C GLN A 117 -0.50 -18.37 -16.19
N ASP A 118 -0.04 -19.58 -15.92
CA ASP A 118 0.32 -20.60 -16.91
C ASP A 118 -0.86 -21.03 -17.80
N THR A 119 -2.09 -20.74 -17.38
CA THR A 119 -3.32 -20.97 -18.14
C THR A 119 -3.50 -20.02 -19.34
N VAL A 120 -2.71 -18.95 -19.44
CA VAL A 120 -2.84 -17.95 -20.51
C VAL A 120 -2.15 -18.44 -21.78
N THR A 121 -2.91 -18.67 -22.85
CA THR A 121 -2.37 -19.18 -24.11
C THR A 121 -1.70 -18.10 -24.97
N ASP A 122 -2.25 -16.88 -24.98
CA ASP A 122 -1.72 -15.74 -25.75
C ASP A 122 -1.39 -14.58 -24.80
N VAL A 123 -0.15 -14.60 -24.32
CA VAL A 123 0.36 -13.62 -23.35
C VAL A 123 0.47 -12.23 -23.98
N ASP A 124 0.87 -12.12 -25.25
CA ASP A 124 1.09 -10.83 -25.91
C ASP A 124 -0.22 -10.09 -26.18
N LYS A 125 -1.27 -10.82 -26.59
CA LYS A 125 -2.61 -10.26 -26.71
C LYS A 125 -3.14 -9.81 -25.35
N SER A 126 -3.02 -10.67 -24.33
CA SER A 126 -3.47 -10.35 -22.97
C SER A 126 -2.74 -9.13 -22.40
N TRP A 127 -1.44 -9.02 -22.66
CA TRP A 127 -0.61 -7.89 -22.30
C TRP A 127 -1.06 -6.57 -22.95
N LYS A 128 -1.30 -6.57 -24.27
CA LYS A 128 -1.79 -5.41 -24.99
C LYS A 128 -3.18 -4.97 -24.51
N GLU A 129 -4.09 -5.91 -24.27
CA GLU A 129 -5.42 -5.58 -23.75
C GLU A 129 -5.34 -5.04 -22.32
N LEU A 130 -4.50 -5.64 -21.48
CA LEU A 130 -4.27 -5.23 -20.11
C LEU A 130 -3.72 -3.80 -20.02
N SER A 131 -2.70 -3.46 -20.82
CA SER A 131 -2.09 -2.12 -20.80
C SER A 131 -3.10 -1.03 -21.18
N ASN A 132 -3.99 -1.31 -22.13
CA ASN A 132 -5.10 -0.43 -22.52
C ASN A 132 -6.12 -0.24 -21.38
N VAL A 133 -6.48 -1.30 -20.66
CA VAL A 133 -7.41 -1.18 -19.52
C VAL A 133 -6.77 -0.39 -18.37
N LEU A 134 -5.49 -0.65 -18.07
CA LEU A 134 -4.76 0.06 -17.01
C LEU A 134 -4.59 1.54 -17.33
N SER A 135 -4.39 1.90 -18.61
CA SER A 135 -4.38 3.28 -19.09
C SER A 135 -5.66 4.01 -18.68
N GLY A 136 -6.82 3.38 -18.88
CA GLY A 136 -8.11 3.93 -18.46
C GLY A 136 -8.29 4.01 -16.93
N ILE A 137 -7.88 2.97 -16.19
CA ILE A 137 -8.02 2.93 -14.73
C ILE A 137 -7.17 4.01 -14.05
N PHE A 138 -5.93 4.22 -14.50
CA PHE A 138 -4.96 5.12 -13.88
C PHE A 138 -4.82 6.47 -14.58
N CYS A 139 -5.61 6.72 -15.63
CA CYS A 139 -5.56 7.94 -16.45
C CYS A 139 -4.13 8.23 -16.94
N ALA A 140 -3.48 7.22 -17.51
CA ALA A 140 -2.08 7.24 -17.91
C ALA A 140 -1.92 6.76 -19.36
N SER A 141 -0.80 7.05 -19.99
CA SER A 141 -0.56 6.71 -21.41
C SER A 141 -0.04 5.27 -21.62
N LEU A 142 -0.43 4.34 -20.75
CA LEU A 142 0.01 2.93 -20.78
C LEU A 142 -0.41 2.20 -22.07
N ASN A 143 -1.38 2.73 -22.81
CA ASN A 143 -1.79 2.24 -24.13
C ASN A 143 -0.70 2.37 -25.20
N PHE A 144 0.37 3.16 -24.96
CA PHE A 144 1.56 3.20 -25.83
C PHE A 144 2.54 2.05 -25.58
N ILE A 145 2.23 1.14 -24.64
CA ILE A 145 2.99 -0.10 -24.46
C ILE A 145 2.61 -1.06 -25.59
N ASP A 146 3.60 -1.45 -26.39
CA ASP A 146 3.49 -2.35 -27.53
C ASP A 146 4.69 -3.31 -27.59
N SER A 147 4.79 -4.10 -28.67
CA SER A 147 5.89 -5.06 -28.82
C SER A 147 7.27 -4.41 -28.96
N THR A 148 7.38 -3.10 -29.23
CA THR A 148 8.66 -2.40 -29.42
C THR A 148 9.31 -1.95 -28.12
N ASN A 149 8.51 -1.76 -27.06
CA ASN A 149 8.97 -1.34 -25.73
C ASN A 149 8.64 -2.37 -24.62
N THR A 150 8.20 -3.56 -25.02
CA THR A 150 7.95 -4.70 -24.14
C THR A 150 9.14 -5.66 -24.17
N VAL A 151 9.55 -6.12 -22.99
CA VAL A 151 10.67 -7.04 -22.80
C VAL A 151 10.23 -8.18 -21.88
N THR A 152 10.84 -9.35 -22.08
CA THR A 152 10.66 -10.55 -21.24
C THR A 152 11.97 -10.86 -20.53
N PRO A 153 12.26 -10.25 -19.37
CA PRO A 153 13.55 -10.39 -18.71
C PRO A 153 13.68 -11.76 -18.02
N THR A 154 14.74 -12.50 -18.35
CA THR A 154 14.95 -13.89 -17.90
C THR A 154 15.73 -14.04 -16.59
N ALA A 155 16.25 -12.96 -16.02
CA ALA A 155 17.12 -13.02 -14.82
C ALA A 155 16.78 -12.00 -13.72
N SER A 156 16.22 -10.84 -14.08
CA SER A 156 16.13 -9.70 -13.17
C SER A 156 14.87 -9.66 -12.31
N PHE A 157 13.79 -10.31 -12.76
CA PHE A 157 12.50 -10.28 -12.08
C PHE A 157 12.11 -11.70 -11.71
N LYS A 158 11.90 -11.91 -10.41
CA LYS A 158 11.28 -13.11 -9.86
C LYS A 158 9.93 -12.72 -9.27
N PRO A 159 8.93 -13.62 -9.27
CA PRO A 159 7.67 -13.35 -8.60
C PRO A 159 7.91 -12.95 -7.15
N LEU A 160 7.24 -11.90 -6.68
CA LEU A 160 7.34 -11.38 -5.31
C LEU A 160 6.34 -12.04 -4.35
N GLY A 161 5.39 -12.81 -4.87
CA GLY A 161 4.38 -13.56 -4.15
C GLY A 161 4.80 -15.01 -3.90
N LEU A 162 3.85 -15.92 -4.05
CA LEU A 162 4.00 -17.34 -3.69
C LEU A 162 4.55 -18.24 -4.81
N ALA A 163 4.65 -17.72 -6.03
CA ALA A 163 5.05 -18.52 -7.16
C ALA A 163 6.57 -18.65 -7.25
N ASN A 164 7.06 -19.89 -7.24
CA ASN A 164 8.42 -20.20 -7.67
C ASN A 164 8.43 -20.48 -9.17
N ASP A 165 7.95 -19.52 -9.96
CA ASP A 165 7.92 -19.67 -11.40
C ASP A 165 9.28 -19.31 -12.02
N THR A 166 9.73 -20.16 -12.92
CA THR A 166 10.95 -19.97 -13.72
C THR A 166 10.63 -19.84 -15.19
N ASP A 167 9.37 -19.98 -15.60
CA ASP A 167 8.98 -19.77 -16.99
C ASP A 167 8.69 -18.30 -17.24
N HIS A 168 9.74 -17.61 -17.69
CA HIS A 168 9.67 -16.20 -18.05
C HIS A 168 8.76 -15.93 -19.26
N TYR A 169 8.28 -16.95 -19.97
CA TYR A 169 7.28 -16.78 -21.03
C TYR A 169 6.03 -16.03 -20.54
N PHE A 170 5.64 -16.19 -19.27
CA PHE A 170 4.49 -15.50 -18.67
C PHE A 170 4.81 -14.13 -18.08
N LEU A 171 6.04 -13.65 -18.20
CA LEU A 171 6.44 -12.34 -17.73
C LEU A 171 6.40 -11.31 -18.87
N ARG A 172 5.84 -10.14 -18.59
CA ARG A 172 5.97 -8.96 -19.45
C ARG A 172 6.41 -7.76 -18.63
N TYR A 173 7.36 -7.01 -19.16
CA TYR A 173 7.92 -5.80 -18.56
C TYR A 173 7.94 -4.70 -19.62
N ALA A 174 7.52 -3.50 -19.26
CA ALA A 174 7.69 -2.31 -20.07
C ALA A 174 7.90 -1.07 -19.20
N VAL A 175 8.57 -0.09 -19.80
CA VAL A 175 8.74 1.24 -19.22
C VAL A 175 8.37 2.31 -20.23
N LEU A 176 7.73 3.37 -19.76
CA LEU A 176 7.49 4.60 -20.49
C LEU A 176 8.23 5.74 -19.77
N PRO A 177 9.52 5.96 -20.06
CA PRO A 177 10.34 6.96 -19.35
C PRO A 177 9.84 8.40 -19.52
N ARG A 178 9.07 8.66 -20.59
CA ARG A 178 8.49 9.97 -20.91
C ARG A 178 7.07 10.14 -20.38
N GLU A 179 6.52 9.14 -19.67
CA GLU A 179 5.23 9.31 -19.01
C GLU A 179 5.37 10.37 -17.91
N VAL A 180 4.55 11.41 -17.99
CA VAL A 180 4.51 12.48 -16.98
C VAL A 180 3.62 12.01 -15.84
N VAL A 181 4.09 12.15 -14.60
CA VAL A 181 3.23 11.89 -13.43
C VAL A 181 2.37 13.13 -13.21
N CYS A 182 1.06 12.95 -13.36
CA CYS A 182 0.06 14.02 -13.31
C CYS A 182 -0.82 13.88 -12.06
N THR A 183 -1.44 14.98 -11.62
CA THR A 183 -2.36 14.97 -10.47
C THR A 183 -3.58 14.06 -10.69
N GLU A 184 -3.89 13.86 -11.97
CA GLU A 184 -4.92 12.99 -12.52
C GLU A 184 -4.64 11.52 -12.26
N ASN A 185 -3.37 11.10 -12.08
CA ASN A 185 -3.02 9.73 -11.68
C ASN A 185 -3.25 9.49 -10.19
N LEU A 186 -3.15 10.52 -9.35
CA LEU A 186 -3.32 10.39 -7.89
C LEU A 186 -4.77 10.09 -7.52
N THR A 187 -5.73 10.71 -8.22
CA THR A 187 -7.16 10.53 -7.95
C THR A 187 -7.63 9.07 -8.07
N PRO A 188 -7.41 8.35 -9.20
CA PRO A 188 -7.75 6.93 -9.31
C PRO A 188 -6.94 6.07 -8.34
N TRP A 189 -5.66 6.39 -8.10
CA TRP A 189 -4.85 5.67 -7.11
C TRP A 189 -5.45 5.76 -5.70
N LYS A 190 -5.89 6.95 -5.26
CA LYS A 190 -6.55 7.14 -3.96
C LYS A 190 -7.94 6.50 -3.90
N LYS A 191 -8.65 6.37 -5.02
CA LYS A 191 -9.95 5.68 -5.08
C LYS A 191 -9.85 4.17 -4.78
N LEU A 192 -8.66 3.58 -4.89
CA LEU A 192 -8.42 2.18 -4.52
C LEU A 192 -8.36 1.98 -3.00
N LEU A 193 -8.15 3.03 -2.22
CA LEU A 193 -8.10 2.94 -0.76
C LEU A 193 -9.53 2.85 -0.18
N PRO A 194 -9.82 1.97 0.79
CA PRO A 194 -11.16 1.83 1.37
C PRO A 194 -11.75 3.14 1.94
N CYS A 195 -10.92 3.96 2.61
CA CYS A 195 -11.32 5.27 3.13
C CYS A 195 -11.08 6.42 2.13
N SER A 196 -10.62 6.10 0.91
CA SER A 196 -10.25 7.03 -0.16
C SER A 196 -9.42 8.22 0.34
N SER A 197 -10.03 9.40 0.49
CA SER A 197 -9.39 10.63 0.98
C SER A 197 -10.08 11.22 2.21
N LYS A 198 -10.98 10.46 2.84
CA LYS A 198 -11.92 10.97 3.84
C LYS A 198 -11.41 10.76 5.27
N ALA A 199 -10.70 9.68 5.54
CA ALA A 199 -10.20 9.32 6.86
C ALA A 199 -8.86 8.55 6.75
N GLY A 200 -8.11 8.47 7.85
CA GLY A 200 -6.83 7.77 7.90
C GLY A 200 -5.66 8.56 7.30
N LEU A 201 -4.56 7.85 7.01
CA LEU A 201 -3.35 8.49 6.50
C LEU A 201 -3.53 9.09 5.10
N SER A 202 -4.51 8.60 4.35
CA SER A 202 -4.79 9.06 2.99
C SER A 202 -5.31 10.51 2.91
N VAL A 203 -5.74 11.10 4.03
CA VAL A 203 -6.14 12.52 4.14
C VAL A 203 -4.95 13.46 3.89
N LEU A 204 -3.73 13.01 4.20
CA LEU A 204 -2.50 13.77 3.95
C LEU A 204 -2.14 13.88 2.46
N LEU A 205 -2.74 13.05 1.60
CA LEU A 205 -2.36 12.93 0.19
C LEU A 205 -3.01 14.01 -0.67
N LYS A 206 -2.57 15.26 -0.50
CA LYS A 206 -3.08 16.43 -1.22
C LYS A 206 -2.20 16.73 -2.45
N ALA A 207 -2.80 16.77 -3.64
CA ALA A 207 -2.07 16.86 -4.90
C ALA A 207 -1.18 18.12 -4.99
N ASP A 208 -1.69 19.28 -4.56
CA ASP A 208 -0.95 20.55 -4.55
C ASP A 208 0.33 20.53 -3.70
N ARG A 209 0.48 19.59 -2.77
CA ARG A 209 1.71 19.43 -1.97
C ARG A 209 2.60 18.34 -2.52
N LEU A 210 2.02 17.21 -2.92
CA LEU A 210 2.80 16.06 -3.39
C LEU A 210 3.53 16.35 -4.71
N PHE A 211 2.92 17.08 -5.64
CA PHE A 211 3.50 17.35 -6.97
C PHE A 211 4.48 18.53 -7.00
N HIS A 212 4.71 19.20 -5.86
CA HIS A 212 5.74 20.22 -5.68
C HIS A 212 6.96 19.69 -4.90
N THR A 213 7.13 18.38 -4.86
CA THR A 213 8.23 17.69 -4.17
C THR A 213 9.39 17.43 -5.12
N SER A 214 10.60 17.26 -4.59
CA SER A 214 11.81 16.99 -5.39
C SER A 214 11.86 15.55 -5.92
N TYR A 215 11.01 14.68 -5.38
CA TYR A 215 10.77 13.31 -5.82
C TYR A 215 9.35 12.90 -5.45
N HIS A 216 8.63 12.28 -6.38
CA HIS A 216 7.31 11.69 -6.15
C HIS A 216 7.23 10.34 -6.86
N SER A 217 6.87 9.29 -6.13
CA SER A 217 6.62 7.97 -6.70
C SER A 217 5.36 7.38 -6.10
N GLN A 218 4.41 7.00 -6.94
CA GLN A 218 3.22 6.25 -6.53
C GLN A 218 3.20 4.90 -7.24
N ALA A 219 2.87 3.83 -6.52
CA ALA A 219 2.81 2.49 -7.11
C ALA A 219 1.66 1.67 -6.57
N VAL A 220 1.28 0.66 -7.35
CA VAL A 220 0.31 -0.38 -7.05
C VAL A 220 0.94 -1.71 -7.34
N HIS A 221 0.94 -2.60 -6.35
CA HIS A 221 1.44 -3.94 -6.46
C HIS A 221 0.38 -4.93 -6.00
N ILE A 222 0.16 -5.96 -6.78
CA ILE A 222 -0.79 -7.03 -6.51
C ILE A 222 -0.03 -8.34 -6.56
N ARG A 223 -0.12 -9.13 -5.50
CA ARG A 223 0.48 -10.46 -5.44
C ARG A 223 -0.32 -11.41 -4.56
N PRO A 224 -0.22 -12.73 -4.78
CA PRO A 224 -0.70 -13.71 -3.82
C PRO A 224 0.20 -13.74 -2.58
N VAL A 225 -0.40 -13.92 -1.42
CA VAL A 225 0.27 -14.08 -0.13
C VAL A 225 -0.35 -15.22 0.65
N CYS A 226 0.40 -15.82 1.56
CA CYS A 226 -0.13 -16.89 2.40
C CYS A 226 -1.14 -16.33 3.39
N ARG A 227 -2.34 -16.94 3.43
CA ARG A 227 -3.37 -16.59 4.40
C ARG A 227 -2.94 -16.93 5.83
N ASN A 228 -2.28 -18.07 5.98
CA ASN A 228 -1.80 -18.63 7.24
C ASN A 228 -0.32 -19.01 7.16
N ALA A 229 0.32 -19.24 8.31
CA ALA A 229 1.75 -19.56 8.39
C ALA A 229 2.14 -20.85 7.66
N ARG A 230 1.18 -21.78 7.48
CA ARG A 230 1.38 -23.04 6.75
C ARG A 230 1.12 -22.92 5.25
N CYS A 231 0.75 -21.75 4.75
CA CYS A 231 0.44 -21.49 3.34
C CYS A 231 -0.58 -22.45 2.70
N THR A 232 -1.53 -22.98 3.47
CA THR A 232 -2.54 -23.93 2.94
C THR A 232 -3.68 -23.24 2.20
N SER A 233 -3.82 -21.93 2.38
CA SER A 233 -4.78 -21.08 1.68
C SER A 233 -4.10 -19.80 1.26
N ILE A 234 -4.54 -19.28 0.11
CA ILE A 234 -3.95 -18.10 -0.53
C ILE A 234 -4.92 -16.93 -0.35
N SER A 235 -4.34 -15.75 -0.20
CA SER A 235 -5.03 -14.47 -0.20
C SER A 235 -4.35 -13.52 -1.16
N TRP A 236 -5.04 -12.46 -1.57
CA TRP A 236 -4.47 -11.42 -2.42
C TRP A 236 -4.07 -10.22 -1.58
N GLU A 237 -2.87 -9.69 -1.82
CA GLU A 237 -2.39 -8.45 -1.22
C GLU A 237 -2.31 -7.37 -2.29
N LEU A 238 -3.06 -6.28 -2.09
CA LEU A 238 -2.87 -5.02 -2.78
C LEU A 238 -2.00 -4.12 -1.90
N ARG A 239 -0.78 -3.85 -2.35
CA ARG A 239 0.14 -2.91 -1.74
C ARG A 239 0.19 -1.63 -2.57
N GLN A 240 -0.27 -0.54 -1.99
CA GLN A 240 -0.18 0.79 -2.57
C GLN A 240 0.90 1.58 -1.83
N THR A 241 1.87 2.13 -2.56
CA THR A 241 2.95 2.93 -1.97
C THR A 241 2.97 4.33 -2.55
N LEU A 242 3.28 5.32 -1.72
CA LEU A 242 3.56 6.67 -2.15
C LEU A 242 4.80 7.17 -1.41
N SER A 243 5.86 7.49 -2.14
CA SER A 243 7.09 8.07 -1.60
C SER A 243 7.27 9.47 -2.14
N VAL A 244 7.48 10.43 -1.25
CA VAL A 244 7.79 11.81 -1.62
C VAL A 244 8.97 12.36 -0.84
N VAL A 245 9.73 13.27 -1.44
CA VAL A 245 10.82 13.99 -0.77
C VAL A 245 10.56 15.49 -0.83
N PHE A 246 10.34 16.09 0.34
CA PHE A 246 10.18 17.53 0.46
C PHE A 246 11.55 18.18 0.66
N ASP A 247 11.77 19.29 -0.03
CA ASP A 247 12.93 20.15 0.22
C ASP A 247 12.94 20.63 1.69
N ALA A 248 14.13 20.93 2.20
CA ALA A 248 14.32 21.37 3.58
C ALA A 248 13.39 22.53 3.99
N PHE A 249 12.63 22.34 5.08
CA PHE A 249 11.76 23.36 5.65
C PHE A 249 12.57 24.33 6.53
N ILE A 250 13.14 25.37 5.90
CA ILE A 250 13.91 26.41 6.59
C ILE A 250 12.95 27.48 7.11
N THR A 251 12.91 27.67 8.43
CA THR A 251 12.21 28.81 9.05
C THR A 251 13.00 30.11 8.87
N GLY A 252 12.35 31.27 9.00
CA GLY A 252 13.03 32.57 8.94
C GLY A 252 14.14 32.78 9.97
N GLN A 253 14.23 31.92 10.99
CA GLN A 253 15.30 31.88 11.99
C GLN A 253 16.41 30.86 11.66
N GLY A 254 16.40 30.26 10.46
CA GLY A 254 17.36 29.24 10.02
C GLY A 254 17.14 27.84 10.61
N LYS A 255 16.13 27.66 11.49
CA LYS A 255 15.80 26.35 12.05
C LYS A 255 15.14 25.46 10.99
N LYS A 256 15.69 24.26 10.77
CA LYS A 256 15.07 23.19 9.97
C LYS A 256 14.01 22.52 10.83
N ASP A 257 12.74 22.76 10.52
CA ASP A 257 11.61 22.24 11.30
C ASP A 257 10.45 21.83 10.39
N TRP A 258 10.03 20.58 10.51
CA TRP A 258 9.00 19.97 9.68
C TRP A 258 7.80 19.56 10.53
N SER A 259 6.63 19.59 9.92
CA SER A 259 5.41 19.07 10.53
C SER A 259 4.49 18.54 9.43
N LEU A 260 3.57 17.64 9.79
CA LEU A 260 2.57 17.13 8.84
C LEU A 260 1.82 18.27 8.14
N PHE A 261 1.49 19.33 8.89
CA PHE A 261 0.82 20.50 8.32
C PHE A 261 1.70 21.23 7.31
N ARG A 262 3.00 21.41 7.56
CA ARG A 262 3.91 22.06 6.61
C ARG A 262 4.16 21.21 5.36
N MET A 263 4.25 19.90 5.52
CA MET A 263 4.47 18.97 4.42
C MET A 263 3.21 18.85 3.56
N PHE A 264 2.07 18.54 4.18
CA PHE A 264 0.86 18.09 3.50
C PHE A 264 -0.30 19.10 3.50
N SER A 265 -0.13 20.26 4.13
CA SER A 265 -1.21 21.26 4.35
C SER A 265 -2.46 20.67 5.03
N ARG A 266 -2.25 19.58 5.79
CA ARG A 266 -3.27 18.78 6.46
C ARG A 266 -2.70 18.21 7.75
N THR A 267 -3.58 17.95 8.70
CA THR A 267 -3.29 17.21 9.92
C THR A 267 -4.11 15.93 9.93
N LEU A 268 -3.68 14.94 10.71
CA LEU A 268 -4.46 13.74 10.96
C LEU A 268 -5.59 14.10 11.92
N THR A 269 -6.84 13.93 11.48
CA THR A 269 -8.05 14.23 12.26
C THR A 269 -8.63 12.97 12.88
N GLU A 270 -8.86 11.95 12.05
CA GLU A 270 -9.50 10.69 12.44
C GLU A 270 -8.84 9.49 11.74
N PRO A 271 -8.74 8.33 12.43
CA PRO A 271 -8.26 7.10 11.81
C PRO A 271 -9.27 6.57 10.79
N CYS A 272 -8.81 5.78 9.81
CA CYS A 272 -9.72 5.11 8.88
C CYS A 272 -10.50 4.01 9.63
N PRO A 273 -11.84 4.06 9.72
CA PRO A 273 -12.62 3.07 10.45
C PRO A 273 -12.57 1.66 9.85
N LEU A 274 -12.10 1.53 8.60
CA LEU A 274 -11.91 0.26 7.90
C LEU A 274 -10.50 -0.30 8.04
N ALA A 275 -9.56 0.48 8.59
CA ALA A 275 -8.20 0.04 8.84
C ALA A 275 -8.15 -0.79 10.13
N SER A 276 -7.51 -1.95 10.03
CA SER A 276 -7.13 -2.74 11.22
C SER A 276 -6.04 -2.05 12.04
N GLU A 277 -5.22 -1.23 11.37
CA GLU A 277 -4.05 -0.60 11.95
C GLU A 277 -3.62 0.61 11.13
N SER A 278 -3.33 1.73 11.79
CA SER A 278 -2.73 2.93 11.18
C SER A 278 -1.55 3.37 12.04
N ARG A 279 -0.33 3.33 11.50
CA ARG A 279 0.91 3.65 12.23
C ARG A 279 1.69 4.76 11.55
N VAL A 280 2.22 5.68 12.36
CA VAL A 280 3.16 6.71 11.91
C VAL A 280 4.49 6.48 12.63
N TYR A 281 5.54 6.32 11.84
CA TYR A 281 6.91 6.15 12.30
C TYR A 281 7.72 7.38 11.93
N VAL A 282 8.59 7.80 12.83
CA VAL A 282 9.57 8.86 12.58
C VAL A 282 10.95 8.26 12.78
N ASP A 283 11.76 8.28 11.73
CA ASP A 283 13.14 7.85 11.80
C ASP A 283 13.97 8.89 12.58
N ILE A 284 14.53 8.47 13.70
CA ILE A 284 15.36 9.28 14.59
C ILE A 284 16.84 8.89 14.52
N THR A 285 17.22 7.96 13.65
CA THR A 285 18.61 7.46 13.58
C THR A 285 19.62 8.57 13.27
N THR A 286 19.20 9.62 12.57
CA THR A 286 20.00 10.81 12.28
C THR A 286 19.89 11.93 13.33
N TYR A 287 18.95 11.83 14.27
CA TYR A 287 18.68 12.87 15.27
C TYR A 287 19.07 12.41 16.68
N ASN A 288 20.22 12.88 17.15
CA ASN A 288 20.61 12.82 18.57
C ASN A 288 19.84 13.84 19.45
N GLN A 289 18.66 14.30 19.03
CA GLN A 289 17.79 15.21 19.79
C GLN A 289 16.34 14.73 19.78
N PRO A 290 15.62 14.79 20.91
CA PRO A 290 14.29 14.19 21.05
C PRO A 290 13.22 14.96 20.26
N CYS A 291 12.57 14.28 19.31
CA CYS A 291 11.35 14.77 18.68
C CYS A 291 10.16 14.68 19.66
N LEU A 292 9.60 15.84 20.03
CA LEU A 292 8.34 15.92 20.80
C LEU A 292 7.15 15.93 19.83
N CYS A 293 6.61 14.75 19.54
CA CYS A 293 5.32 14.63 18.87
C CYS A 293 4.20 15.00 19.86
N VAL A 294 3.78 16.27 19.88
CA VAL A 294 2.60 16.69 20.65
C VAL A 294 1.38 16.71 19.72
N PRO A 295 0.45 15.74 19.82
CA PRO A 295 -0.82 15.84 19.14
C PRO A 295 -1.65 16.95 19.78
N ARG A 296 -1.82 18.08 19.09
CA ARG A 296 -2.82 19.09 19.48
C ARG A 296 -4.21 18.54 19.20
N THR A 297 -4.80 17.89 20.20
CA THR A 297 -6.23 17.66 20.28
C THR A 297 -6.87 18.93 20.83
N THR A 298 -7.36 19.81 19.94
CA THR A 298 -8.30 20.85 20.33
C THR A 298 -9.68 20.22 20.44
N ARG A 299 -10.09 19.87 21.67
CA ARG A 299 -11.52 19.75 21.99
C ARG A 299 -12.11 21.15 22.09
N HIS A 300 -13.15 21.41 21.31
CA HIS A 300 -14.22 22.33 21.67
C HIS A 300 -15.48 21.49 21.85
#